data_AF-A0A3E0EMU6-F1
#
_entry.id   AF-A0A3E0EMU6-F1
#
_cell.length_a   1.000
_cell.length_b   1.000
_cell.length_c   1.000
_cell.angle_alpha   90.00
_cell.angle_beta   90.00
_cell.angle_gamma   90.00
#
_symmetry.space_group_name_H-M   'P 1'
#
loop_
_entity.id
_entity.type
_entity.pdbx_description
1 polymer ?
#
loop_
_entity_poly.entity_id
_entity_poly.type
_entity_poly.pdbx_seq_one_letter_code
_entity_poly.pdbx_strand_id
1 'polypeptide(L)'
;MKESNKNIEDLIEKMMAEDTLESPSIDFTKKIMSQVLIAEEHRTKIYKPLISNTTWFFIAFMLLIVGVYAFLFSGTENNLEIGKIYSERAAAFFSGIHFSRNIMYAILIVPFMILIQIGLLKNYFDKKYQF
;
A
#
# COMPACT_ATOMS: atom_id res chain seq x y z
N MET A 1 -31.69 44.99 45.51
CA MET A 1 -30.60 44.34 44.75
C MET A 1 -31.09 43.30 43.73
N LYS A 2 -32.13 42.49 44.00
CA LYS A 2 -32.71 41.54 43.01
C LYS A 2 -33.38 42.19 41.79
N GLU A 3 -34.04 43.33 41.99
CA GLU A 3 -34.84 43.99 40.94
C GLU A 3 -33.97 44.65 39.85
N SER A 4 -32.77 45.12 40.21
CA SER A 4 -31.79 45.66 39.25
C SER A 4 -31.26 44.60 38.27
N ASN A 5 -31.06 43.36 38.72
CA ASN A 5 -30.60 42.28 37.83
C ASN A 5 -31.66 41.88 36.80
N LYS A 6 -32.93 41.85 37.23
CA LYS A 6 -34.04 41.52 36.33
C LYS A 6 -34.19 42.53 35.19
N ASN A 7 -34.00 43.82 35.48
CA ASN A 7 -34.02 44.86 34.45
C ASN A 7 -32.83 44.73 33.46
N ILE A 8 -31.68 44.24 33.90
CA ILE A 8 -30.53 43.98 33.02
C ILE A 8 -30.80 42.79 32.12
N GLU A 9 -31.40 41.71 32.64
CA GLU A 9 -31.78 40.53 31.87
C GLU A 9 -32.82 40.86 30.79
N ASP A 10 -33.87 41.62 31.13
CA ASP A 10 -34.89 42.07 30.16
C ASP A 10 -34.27 42.95 29.04
N LEU A 11 -33.27 43.77 29.37
CA LEU A 11 -32.55 44.58 28.38
C LEU A 11 -31.69 43.73 27.44
N ILE A 12 -31.03 42.69 27.96
CA ILE A 12 -30.22 41.76 27.16
C ILE A 12 -31.13 40.93 26.25
N GLU A 13 -32.24 40.41 26.76
CA GLU A 13 -33.21 39.64 25.98
C GLU A 13 -33.79 40.46 24.84
N LYS A 14 -34.14 41.72 25.12
CA LYS A 14 -34.67 42.63 24.11
C LYS A 14 -33.64 42.99 23.04
N MET A 15 -32.38 43.22 23.44
CA MET A 15 -31.27 43.46 22.51
C MET A 15 -31.01 42.25 21.61
N MET A 16 -31.06 41.03 22.15
CA MET A 16 -30.89 39.80 21.37
C MET A 16 -32.07 39.49 20.46
N ALA A 17 -33.29 39.87 20.85
CA ALA A 17 -34.50 39.66 20.05
C ALA A 17 -34.65 40.65 18.88
N GLU A 18 -34.11 41.87 19.04
CA GLU A 18 -34.11 42.90 17.99
C GLU A 18 -33.01 42.67 16.94
N ASP A 19 -32.00 41.86 17.26
CA ASP A 19 -30.93 41.51 16.32
C ASP A 19 -31.43 40.47 15.31
N THR A 20 -31.34 40.76 14.02
CA THR A 20 -31.79 39.83 12.99
C THR A 20 -30.82 38.66 12.91
N LEU A 21 -31.33 37.44 13.05
CA LEU A 21 -30.52 36.23 12.93
C LEU A 21 -29.77 36.24 11.59
N GLU A 22 -28.44 36.24 11.65
CA GLU A 22 -27.61 36.10 10.45
C GLU A 22 -27.92 34.75 9.80
N SER A 23 -28.57 34.82 8.64
CA SER A 23 -28.83 33.63 7.83
C SER A 23 -27.67 33.38 6.88
N PRO A 24 -27.28 32.11 6.68
CA PRO A 24 -26.27 31.80 5.68
C PRO A 24 -26.75 32.26 4.30
N SER A 25 -25.80 32.59 3.43
CA SER A 25 -26.12 32.93 2.03
C SER A 25 -26.97 31.83 1.39
N ILE A 26 -27.85 32.21 0.46
CA ILE A 26 -28.75 31.29 -0.27
C ILE A 26 -27.98 30.09 -0.88
N ASP A 27 -26.74 30.31 -1.31
CA ASP A 27 -25.86 29.29 -1.91
C ASP A 27 -24.93 28.56 -0.93
N PHE A 28 -25.10 28.73 0.38
CA PHE A 28 -24.17 28.20 1.39
C PHE A 28 -24.03 26.67 1.29
N THR A 29 -25.15 25.95 1.26
CA THR A 29 -25.16 24.49 1.13
C THR A 29 -24.51 24.03 -0.17
N LYS A 30 -24.77 24.74 -1.28
CA LYS A 30 -24.18 24.43 -2.58
C LYS A 30 -22.66 24.59 -2.59
N LYS A 31 -22.16 25.65 -1.94
CA LYS A 31 -20.73 25.96 -1.84
C LYS A 31 -19.98 25.03 -0.90
N ILE A 32 -20.63 24.55 0.17
CA ILE A 32 -20.08 23.51 1.04
C ILE A 32 -20.06 22.17 0.30
N MET A 33 -21.17 21.77 -0.32
CA MET A 33 -21.27 20.48 -1.00
C MET A 33 -20.29 20.35 -2.17
N SER A 34 -20.04 21.45 -2.92
CA SER A 34 -19.03 21.45 -3.98
C SER A 34 -17.62 21.22 -3.45
N GLN A 35 -17.26 21.82 -2.32
CA GLN A 35 -15.96 21.61 -1.69
C GLN A 35 -15.81 20.21 -1.08
N VAL A 36 -16.90 19.66 -0.52
CA VAL A 36 -16.91 18.29 0.00
C VAL A 36 -16.68 17.27 -1.13
N LEU A 37 -17.37 17.42 -2.27
CA LEU A 37 -17.18 16.55 -3.44
C LEU A 37 -15.75 16.59 -3.98
N ILE A 38 -15.15 17.78 -4.09
CA ILE A 38 -13.74 17.93 -4.52
C ILE A 38 -12.79 17.25 -3.52
N ALA A 39 -13.02 17.43 -2.22
CA ALA A 39 -12.20 16.82 -1.18
C ALA A 39 -12.35 15.28 -1.15
N GLU A 40 -13.53 14.75 -1.47
CA GLU A 40 -13.81 13.32 -1.55
C GLU A 40 -13.19 12.69 -2.82
N GLU A 41 -13.25 13.37 -3.96
CA GLU A 41 -12.59 12.96 -5.20
C GLU A 41 -11.06 12.90 -5.03
N HIS A 42 -10.47 13.82 -4.27
CA HIS A 42 -9.05 13.78 -3.96
C HIS A 42 -8.65 12.66 -2.99
N ARG A 43 -9.54 12.25 -2.09
CA ARG A 43 -9.32 11.09 -1.20
C ARG A 43 -9.41 9.75 -1.92
N THR A 44 -10.11 9.69 -3.05
CA THR A 44 -10.39 8.45 -3.80
C THR A 44 -9.42 8.16 -4.94
N LYS A 45 -8.32 8.91 -5.07
CA LYS A 45 -7.14 8.47 -5.84
C LYS A 45 -6.43 7.32 -5.10
N ILE A 46 -7.15 6.22 -4.92
CA ILE A 46 -6.61 4.93 -4.51
C ILE A 46 -5.61 4.57 -5.60
N TYR A 47 -4.33 4.57 -5.23
CA TYR A 47 -3.24 4.21 -6.13
C TYR A 47 -3.47 2.78 -6.60
N LYS A 48 -4.05 2.61 -7.79
CA LYS A 48 -4.27 1.30 -8.39
C LYS A 48 -2.92 0.86 -8.94
N PRO A 49 -2.30 -0.20 -8.39
CA PRO A 49 -0.99 -0.64 -8.84
C PRO A 49 -1.08 -0.95 -10.34
N LEU A 50 -0.10 -0.45 -11.10
CA LEU A 50 -0.04 -0.56 -12.57
C LEU A 50 -0.15 -2.03 -13.05
N ILE A 51 0.27 -2.95 -12.19
CA ILE A 51 0.19 -4.40 -12.36
C ILE A 51 -0.50 -4.96 -11.11
N SER A 52 -1.51 -5.81 -11.30
CA SER A 52 -2.20 -6.44 -10.17
C SER A 52 -1.25 -7.30 -9.36
N ASN A 53 -1.47 -7.42 -8.04
CA ASN A 53 -0.64 -8.26 -7.16
C ASN A 53 -0.58 -9.72 -7.64
N THR A 54 -1.66 -10.23 -8.24
CA THR A 54 -1.71 -11.57 -8.84
C THR A 54 -0.80 -11.66 -10.06
N THR A 55 -0.81 -10.64 -10.92
CA THR A 55 0.06 -10.60 -12.12
C THR A 55 1.54 -10.57 -11.73
N TRP A 56 1.90 -9.90 -10.63
CA TRP A 56 3.26 -9.92 -10.09
C TRP A 56 3.71 -11.33 -9.66
N PHE A 57 2.82 -12.10 -9.03
CA PHE A 57 3.10 -13.49 -8.67
C PHE A 57 3.30 -14.38 -9.90
N PHE A 58 2.48 -14.20 -10.95
CA PHE A 58 2.66 -14.90 -12.23
C PHE A 58 4.00 -14.58 -12.90
N ILE A 59 4.42 -13.31 -12.89
CA ILE A 59 5.72 -12.89 -13.46
C ILE A 59 6.87 -13.56 -12.69
N ALA A 60 6.82 -13.53 -11.35
CA ALA A 60 7.83 -14.16 -10.51
C ALA A 60 7.90 -15.68 -10.73
N PHE A 61 6.74 -16.33 -10.83
CA PHE A 61 6.65 -17.77 -11.07
C PHE A 61 7.20 -18.16 -12.45
N MET A 62 6.87 -17.41 -13.50
CA MET A 62 7.42 -17.65 -14.84
C MET A 62 8.93 -17.49 -14.90
N LEU A 63 9.46 -16.44 -14.27
CA LEU A 63 10.92 -16.24 -14.16
C LEU A 63 11.58 -17.40 -13.42
N LEU A 64 10.95 -17.91 -12.36
CA LEU A 64 11.43 -19.07 -11.62
C LEU A 64 11.49 -20.33 -12.49
N ILE A 65 10.43 -20.62 -13.27
CA ILE A 65 10.41 -21.76 -14.18
C ILE A 65 11.53 -21.65 -15.23
N VAL A 66 11.69 -20.48 -15.85
CA VAL A 66 12.75 -20.26 -16.84
C VAL A 66 14.13 -20.42 -16.21
N GLY A 67 14.33 -19.90 -15.00
CA GLY A 67 15.58 -20.05 -14.26
C GLY A 67 15.90 -21.51 -13.91
N VAL A 68 14.90 -22.28 -13.45
CA VAL A 68 15.05 -23.71 -13.16
C VAL A 68 15.30 -24.51 -14.43
N TYR A 69 14.59 -24.22 -15.51
CA TYR A 69 14.81 -24.86 -16.81
C TYR A 69 16.24 -24.59 -17.32
N ALA A 70 16.70 -23.34 -17.26
CA ALA A 70 18.06 -22.97 -17.64
C ALA A 70 19.10 -23.69 -16.77
N PHE A 71 18.86 -23.82 -15.45
CA PHE A 71 19.76 -24.55 -14.54
C PHE A 71 19.81 -26.06 -14.80
N LEU A 72 18.68 -26.69 -15.15
CA LEU A 72 18.64 -28.12 -15.45
C LEU A 72 19.24 -28.46 -16.82
N PHE A 73 19.10 -27.57 -17.79
CA PHE A 73 19.59 -27.77 -19.17
C PHE A 73 20.90 -27.05 -19.49
N SER A 74 21.53 -26.36 -18.52
CA SER A 74 22.82 -25.68 -18.70
C SER A 74 23.99 -26.61 -18.98
N GLY A 75 23.80 -27.92 -18.88
CA GLY A 75 24.81 -28.94 -19.21
C GLY A 75 24.77 -29.44 -20.65
N THR A 76 23.79 -29.05 -21.47
CA THR A 76 23.76 -29.40 -22.90
C THR A 76 24.62 -28.41 -23.66
N GLU A 77 25.65 -28.91 -24.36
CA GLU A 77 26.60 -28.14 -25.16
C GLU A 77 25.92 -27.42 -26.33
N ASN A 78 25.22 -26.32 -26.01
CA ASN A 78 24.69 -25.41 -27.00
C ASN A 78 25.78 -24.35 -27.23
N ASN A 79 26.29 -24.28 -28.46
CA ASN A 79 27.35 -23.38 -28.96
C ASN A 79 26.97 -21.87 -28.90
N LEU A 80 26.46 -21.38 -27.78
CA LEU A 80 26.29 -19.96 -27.50
C LEU A 80 27.56 -19.44 -26.80
N GLU A 81 28.57 -19.04 -27.58
CA GLU A 81 29.79 -18.37 -27.08
C GLU A 81 29.48 -17.21 -26.11
N ILE A 82 28.38 -16.51 -26.35
CA ILE A 82 27.90 -15.42 -25.48
C ILE A 82 27.51 -15.95 -24.09
N GLY A 83 26.77 -17.06 -24.03
CA GLY A 83 26.35 -17.68 -22.76
C GLY A 83 27.54 -18.17 -21.93
N LYS A 84 28.59 -18.66 -22.59
CA LYS A 84 29.81 -19.18 -21.96
C LYS A 84 30.59 -18.08 -21.22
N ILE A 85 30.75 -16.92 -21.84
CA ILE A 85 31.44 -15.76 -21.24
C ILE A 85 30.68 -15.25 -20.00
N TYR A 86 29.34 -15.20 -20.06
CA TYR A 86 28.53 -14.79 -18.90
C TYR A 86 28.54 -15.83 -17.78
N SER A 87 28.45 -17.13 -18.11
CA SER A 87 28.51 -18.19 -17.10
C SER A 87 29.86 -18.26 -16.41
N GLU A 88 30.96 -18.08 -17.14
CA GLU A 88 32.32 -18.10 -16.57
C GLU A 88 32.56 -16.88 -15.68
N ARG A 89 32.10 -15.68 -16.09
CA ARG A 89 32.18 -14.48 -15.24
C ARG A 89 31.30 -14.59 -14.00
N ALA A 90 30.06 -15.06 -14.14
CA ALA A 90 29.18 -15.29 -13.00
C ALA A 90 29.79 -16.34 -12.06
N ALA A 91 30.27 -17.47 -12.59
CA ALA A 91 30.94 -18.50 -11.81
C ALA A 91 32.19 -17.95 -11.11
N ALA A 92 32.97 -17.04 -11.74
CA ALA A 92 34.10 -16.39 -11.10
C ALA A 92 33.71 -15.44 -9.95
N PHE A 93 32.55 -14.79 -10.01
CA PHE A 93 32.01 -14.02 -8.89
C PHE A 93 31.52 -14.91 -7.73
N PHE A 94 30.99 -16.10 -8.05
CA PHE A 94 30.49 -17.04 -7.03
C PHE A 94 31.53 -18.07 -6.55
N SER A 95 32.66 -18.23 -7.24
CA SER A 95 33.70 -19.23 -6.91
C SER A 95 34.43 -18.94 -5.60
N GLY A 96 34.49 -17.67 -5.18
CA GLY A 96 35.00 -17.26 -3.88
C GLY A 96 34.04 -17.55 -2.72
N ILE A 97 32.79 -17.91 -3.01
CA ILE A 97 31.75 -18.12 -2.00
C ILE A 97 31.53 -19.62 -1.82
N HIS A 98 32.16 -20.19 -0.79
CA HIS A 98 31.87 -21.57 -0.38
C HIS A 98 30.49 -21.63 0.28
N PHE A 99 29.47 -21.96 -0.50
CA PHE A 99 28.15 -22.29 0.02
C PHE A 99 28.21 -23.61 0.80
N SER A 100 28.09 -23.54 2.12
CA SER A 100 27.94 -24.76 2.92
C SER A 100 26.56 -25.37 2.68
N ARG A 101 26.45 -26.69 2.86
CA ARG A 101 25.20 -27.42 2.63
C ARG A 101 24.02 -26.86 3.45
N ASN A 102 24.30 -26.41 4.67
CA ASN A 102 23.33 -25.75 5.55
C ASN A 102 22.85 -24.40 5.00
N ILE A 103 23.77 -23.59 4.46
CA ILE A 103 23.44 -22.28 3.88
C ILE A 103 22.56 -22.45 2.64
N MET A 104 22.79 -23.50 1.85
CA MET A 104 21.99 -23.81 0.67
C MET A 104 20.55 -24.22 1.03
N TYR A 105 20.38 -25.02 2.07
CA TYR A 105 19.04 -25.33 2.60
C TYR A 105 18.36 -24.10 3.22
N ALA A 106 19.11 -23.25 3.91
CA ALA A 106 18.57 -22.03 4.50
C ALA A 106 18.04 -21.05 3.44
N ILE A 107 18.74 -20.89 2.31
CA ILE A 107 18.31 -20.04 1.19
C ILE A 107 17.01 -20.54 0.56
N LEU A 108 16.70 -21.83 0.62
CA LEU A 108 15.45 -22.37 0.11
C LEU A 108 14.31 -22.20 1.13
N ILE A 109 14.56 -22.52 2.40
CA ILE A 109 13.54 -22.60 3.45
C ILE A 109 13.12 -21.21 3.95
N VAL A 110 14.06 -20.28 4.09
CA VAL A 110 13.79 -18.95 4.65
C VAL A 110 12.80 -18.14 3.79
N PRO A 111 12.95 -18.02 2.46
CA PRO A 111 11.99 -17.32 1.62
C PRO A 111 10.61 -17.98 1.65
N PHE A 112 10.59 -19.32 1.65
CA PHE A 112 9.34 -20.07 1.72
C PHE A 112 8.59 -19.78 3.04
N MET A 113 9.28 -19.76 4.17
CA MET A 113 8.68 -19.37 5.45
C MET A 113 8.20 -17.92 5.45
N ILE A 114 8.95 -16.98 4.85
CA ILE A 114 8.53 -15.57 4.75
C ILE A 114 7.24 -15.43 3.94
N LEU A 115 7.07 -16.17 2.84
CA LEU A 115 5.83 -16.17 2.05
C LEU A 115 4.63 -16.63 2.89
N ILE A 116 4.80 -17.68 3.70
CA ILE A 116 3.77 -18.16 4.62
C ILE A 116 3.44 -17.10 5.67
N GLN A 117 4.47 -16.49 6.28
CA GLN A 117 4.29 -15.44 7.30
C GLN A 117 3.53 -14.23 6.76
N ILE A 118 3.83 -13.79 5.54
CA ILE A 118 3.12 -12.70 4.86
C ILE A 118 1.65 -13.06 4.64
N GLY A 119 1.35 -14.29 4.21
CA GLY A 119 -0.02 -14.77 4.03
C GLY A 119 -0.82 -14.78 5.35
N LEU A 120 -0.20 -15.24 6.44
CA LEU A 120 -0.81 -15.26 7.76
C LEU A 120 -1.05 -13.84 8.30
N LEU A 121 -0.05 -12.95 8.21
CA LEU A 121 -0.19 -11.55 8.63
C LEU A 121 -1.27 -10.84 7.82
N LYS A 122 -1.28 -11.01 6.50
CA LYS A 122 -2.31 -10.39 5.65
C LYS A 122 -3.71 -10.84 6.05
N ASN A 123 -3.92 -12.13 6.28
CA ASN A 123 -5.22 -12.66 6.71
C ASN A 123 -5.62 -12.17 8.12
N TYR A 124 -4.66 -12.05 9.04
CA TYR A 124 -4.91 -11.52 10.38
C TYR A 124 -5.31 -10.04 10.35
N PHE A 125 -4.62 -9.22 9.56
CA PHE A 125 -4.92 -7.79 9.41
C PHE A 125 -6.22 -7.59 8.62
N ASP A 126 -6.46 -8.31 7.51
CA ASP A 126 -7.72 -8.21 6.76
C ASP A 126 -8.96 -8.49 7.66
N LYS A 127 -8.87 -9.43 8.60
CA LYS A 127 -9.95 -9.70 9.58
C LYS A 127 -10.11 -8.62 10.65
N LYS A 128 -9.06 -7.88 10.99
CA LYS A 128 -9.09 -6.85 12.05
C LYS A 128 -9.60 -5.50 11.55
N TYR A 129 -9.48 -5.23 10.24
CA TYR A 129 -9.88 -3.97 9.62
C TYR A 129 -11.17 -4.07 8.77
N GLN A 130 -11.87 -5.21 8.81
CA GLN A 130 -13.27 -5.29 8.38
C GLN A 130 -14.16 -4.72 9.50
N PHE A 131 -14.35 -3.40 9.47
CA PHE A 131 -15.53 -2.74 10.05
C PHE A 131 -16.63 -2.67 8.99
#